data_AF-A0A7K4J8T6-F1
#
_entry.id   AF-A0A7K4J8T6-F1
#
_cell.length_a   1.000
_cell.length_b   1.000
_cell.length_c   1.000
_cell.angle_alpha   90.00
_cell.angle_beta   90.00
_cell.angle_gamma   90.00
#
_symmetry.space_group_name_H-M   'P 1'
#
loop_
_entity.id
_entity.type
_entity.pdbx_description
1 polymer ?
#
loop_
_entity_poly.entity_id
_entity_poly.type
_entity_poly.pdbx_seq_one_letter_code
_entity_poly.pdbx_strand_id
1 'polypeptide(L)' 'NRALTDPPTLLDLPRVPRRIRICLDYDWGEVAFFDVNNKTPIFTFPPASFGGERLRPWFWVELGALSL' A
#
# COMPACT_ATOMS: atom_id res chain seq x y z
N ASN A 1 -0.39 3.71 11.19
CA ASN A 1 -0.56 2.70 10.13
C ASN A 1 -1.93 2.85 9.49
N ARG A 2 -2.01 3.51 8.33
CA ARG A 2 -3.29 3.73 7.61
C ARG A 2 -3.08 3.63 6.10
N ALA A 3 -4.09 3.17 5.37
CA ALA A 3 -4.17 3.34 3.92
C ALA A 3 -4.79 4.71 3.61
N LEU A 4 -4.31 5.36 2.55
CA LEU A 4 -4.73 6.69 2.12
C LEU A 4 -6.01 6.62 1.28
N THR A 5 -7.09 6.16 1.89
CA THR A 5 -8.47 6.24 1.36
C THR A 5 -9.18 7.49 1.92
N ASP A 6 -10.39 7.77 1.43
CA ASP A 6 -11.25 8.82 1.99
C ASP A 6 -12.59 8.22 2.49
N PRO A 7 -12.84 8.15 3.81
CA PRO A 7 -11.90 8.49 4.90
C PRO A 7 -10.72 7.47 4.99
N PRO A 8 -9.62 7.81 5.70
CA PRO A 8 -8.47 6.92 5.82
C PRO A 8 -8.81 5.60 6.52
N THR A 9 -8.36 4.47 5.95
CA THR A 9 -8.59 3.13 6.53
C THR A 9 -7.47 2.80 7.50
N LEU A 10 -7.80 2.50 8.76
CA LEU A 10 -6.84 2.02 9.75
C LEU A 10 -6.40 0.60 9.40
N LEU A 11 -5.09 0.35 9.48
CA LEU A 11 -4.53 -0.97 9.22
C LEU A 11 -4.14 -1.63 10.54
N ASP A 12 -4.69 -2.81 10.79
CA ASP A 12 -4.25 -3.68 11.88
C ASP A 12 -3.00 -4.45 11.45
N LEU A 13 -1.84 -3.92 11.84
CA LEU A 13 -0.54 -4.51 11.56
C LEU A 13 0.08 -4.97 12.88
N PRO A 14 0.03 -6.26 13.22
CA PRO A 14 0.53 -6.76 14.50
C PRO A 14 2.06 -6.58 14.64
N ARG A 15 2.75 -6.36 13.52
CA ARG A 15 4.20 -6.08 13.45
C ARG A 15 4.48 -5.10 12.31
N VAL A 16 5.58 -4.37 12.41
CA VAL A 16 6.06 -3.52 11.32
C VAL A 16 6.60 -4.41 10.19
N PRO A 17 6.02 -4.36 8.98
CA PRO A 17 6.50 -5.16 7.86
C PRO A 17 7.89 -4.69 7.44
N ARG A 18 8.83 -5.63 7.28
CA ARG A 18 10.21 -5.32 6.83
C ARG A 18 10.37 -5.38 5.31
N ARG A 19 9.45 -6.07 4.63
CA ARG A 19 9.45 -6.21 3.17
C ARG A 19 8.02 -6.30 2.69
N ILE A 20 7.64 -5.33 1.85
CA ILE A 20 6.31 -5.22 1.28
C ILE A 20 6.39 -5.61 -0.20
N ARG A 21 5.43 -6.42 -0.66
CA ARG A 21 5.15 -6.62 -2.08
C ARG A 21 3.95 -5.77 -2.45
N ILE A 22 4.06 -5.09 -3.59
CA ILE A 22 2.98 -4.33 -4.21
C ILE A 22 2.64 -5.04 -5.50
N CYS A 23 1.37 -5.43 -5.66
CA CYS A 23 0.84 -6.05 -6.87
C CYS A 23 -0.11 -5.07 -7.54
N LEU A 24 0.05 -4.87 -8.84
CA LEU A 24 -0.85 -4.10 -9.69
C LEU A 24 -1.54 -5.08 -10.64
N ASP A 25 -2.87 -5.11 -10.59
CA ASP A 25 -3.70 -5.71 -11.64
C ASP A 25 -4.34 -4.57 -12.42
N TYR A 26 -3.79 -4.30 -13.61
CA TYR A 26 -4.23 -3.17 -14.42
C TYR A 26 -5.63 -3.38 -14.99
N ASP A 27 -5.94 -4.61 -15.40
CA ASP A 27 -7.20 -4.93 -16.06
C ASP A 27 -8.37 -4.95 -15.07
N TRP A 28 -8.12 -5.41 -13.84
CA TRP A 28 -9.10 -5.37 -12.75
C TRP A 28 -9.14 -4.05 -11.99
N GLY A 29 -8.20 -3.13 -12.24
CA GLY A 29 -8.18 -1.83 -11.58
C GLY A 29 -7.71 -1.90 -10.11
N GLU A 30 -6.95 -2.93 -9.73
CA GLU A 30 -6.61 -3.19 -8.33
C GLU A 30 -5.13 -2.97 -8.00
N VAL A 31 -4.88 -2.50 -6.78
CA VAL A 31 -3.55 -2.47 -6.17
C VAL A 31 -3.62 -3.11 -4.79
N ALA A 32 -2.78 -4.13 -4.57
CA ALA A 32 -2.74 -4.89 -3.33
C ALA A 32 -1.34 -4.88 -2.70
N PHE A 33 -1.31 -4.78 -1.38
CA PHE A 33 -0.11 -4.73 -0.55
C PHE A 33 -0.04 -5.98 0.32
N PHE A 34 1.14 -6.60 0.41
CA PHE A 34 1.39 -7.81 1.18
C PHE A 34 2.65 -7.71 2.02
N ASP A 35 2.64 -8.24 3.23
CA ASP A 35 3.86 -8.52 3.98
C ASP A 35 4.45 -9.83 3.44
N VAL A 36 5.60 -9.74 2.80
CA VAL A 36 6.21 -10.92 2.15
C VAL A 36 6.78 -11.90 3.18
N ASN A 37 7.20 -11.39 4.33
CA ASN A 37 7.84 -12.23 5.34
C ASN A 37 6.79 -13.00 6.14
N ASN A 38 5.67 -12.35 6.46
CA ASN A 38 4.54 -12.98 7.14
C ASN A 38 3.55 -13.65 6.18
N LYS A 39 3.73 -13.48 4.86
CA LYS A 39 2.87 -14.02 3.79
C LYS A 39 1.40 -13.64 3.96
N THR A 40 1.14 -12.46 4.52
CA THR A 40 -0.21 -11.99 4.84
C THR A 40 -0.58 -10.76 3.99
N PRO A 41 -1.84 -10.64 3.56
CA PRO A 41 -2.33 -9.40 2.95
C PRO A 41 -2.26 -8.26 3.98
N ILE A 42 -1.90 -7.07 3.51
CA ILE A 42 -1.93 -5.83 4.29
C ILE A 42 -3.20 -5.05 3.94
N PHE A 43 -3.41 -4.76 2.66
CA PHE A 43 -4.55 -3.99 2.19
C PHE A 43 -4.69 -4.11 0.66
N THR A 44 -5.92 -4.13 0.18
CA THR A 44 -6.25 -3.99 -1.25
C THR A 44 -7.11 -2.75 -1.41
N PHE A 45 -6.70 -1.84 -2.29
CA PHE A 45 -7.53 -0.67 -2.61
C PHE A 45 -8.79 -1.10 -3.36
N PRO A 46 -9.93 -0.43 -3.15
CA PRO A 46 -11.11 -0.63 -3.99
C PRO A 46 -10.74 -0.49 -5.48
N PRO A 47 -11.31 -1.32 -6.37
CA PRO A 47 -11.06 -1.23 -7.79
C PRO A 47 -11.29 0.18 -8.34
N ALA A 48 -10.40 0.65 -9.21
CA ALA A 48 -10.47 1.95 -9.85
C ALA A 48 -10.10 1.86 -11.33
N SER A 49 -10.71 2.71 -12.15
CA SER A 49 -10.30 2.85 -13.55
C SER A 49 -8.98 3.63 -13.64
N PHE A 50 -7.97 3.05 -14.31
CA PHE A 50 -6.67 3.70 -14.56
C PHE A 50 -6.62 4.49 -15.87
N GLY A 51 -7.70 4.49 -16.66
CA GLY A 51 -7.83 5.37 -17.83
C GLY A 51 -6.82 5.14 -18.97
N GLY A 52 -6.11 4.01 -19.01
CA GLY A 52 -5.05 3.77 -19.99
C GLY A 52 -3.73 4.48 -19.66
N GLU A 53 -3.65 5.14 -18.51
CA GLU A 53 -2.45 5.85 -18.09
C GLU A 53 -1.34 4.89 -17.66
N ARG A 54 -0.09 5.30 -17.89
CA ARG A 54 1.09 4.58 -17.39
C ARG A 54 1.29 4.89 -15.91
N LEU A 55 1.02 3.91 -15.07
CA LEU A 55 1.33 3.97 -13.64
C LEU A 55 2.83 3.81 -13.39
N ARG A 56 3.33 4.51 -12.38
CA ARG A 56 4.72 4.39 -11.91
C ARG A 56 4.72 4.20 -10.39
N PRO A 57 5.60 3.35 -9.83
CA PRO A 57 5.78 3.30 -8.40
C PRO A 57 6.16 4.68 -7.86
N TRP A 58 5.48 5.09 -6.79
CA TRP A 58 5.78 6.31 -6.06
C TRP A 58 6.15 5.95 -4.62
N PHE A 59 7.24 6.52 -4.14
CA PHE A 59 7.76 6.29 -2.80
C PHE A 59 7.90 7.64 -2.10
N TRP A 60 7.24 7.75 -0.95
CA TRP A 60 7.39 8.89 -0.04
C TRP A 60 8.08 8.42 1.22
N VAL A 61 9.21 9.05 1.55
CA VAL A 61 9.93 8.80 2.81
C VAL A 61 9.70 10.03 3.69
N GLU A 62 9.02 9.83 4.80
CA GLU A 62 8.95 10.87 5.83
C GLU A 62 10.29 10.89 6.55
N LEU A 63 10.88 12.08 6.75
CA LEU A 63 11.99 12.22 7.69
C LEU A 63 11.45 11.79 9.05
N GLY A 64 11.96 10.66 9.56
CA GLY A 64 11.58 10.18 10.89
C GLY A 64 11.74 11.30 11.90
N ALA A 65 10.87 11.33 12.90
CA ALA A 65 10.99 12.26 14.02
C ALA A 65 12.46 12.24 14.49
N LEU A 66 13.18 13.33 14.26
CA LEU A 66 14.44 13.57 14.93
C LEU A 66 14.06 13.69 16.40
N SER A 67 14.11 12.58 17.12
CA SER A 67 14.20 12.60 18.57
C SER A 67 15.59 13.14 18.90
N LEU A 68 15.71 14.48 18.89
CA LEU A 68 16.74 15.22 19.62
C LEU A 68 16.44 15.12 21.12
#